data_AF-A0A444R0B8-F1
#
_entry.id   AF-A0A444R0B8-F1
#
_cell.length_a   1.000
_cell.length_b   1.000
_cell.length_c   1.000
_cell.angle_alpha   90.00
_cell.angle_beta   90.00
_cell.angle_gamma   90.00
#
_symmetry.space_group_name_H-M   'P 1'
#
loop_
_entity.id
_entity.type
_entity.pdbx_description
1 polymer ?
#
loop_
_entity_poly.entity_id
_entity_poly.type
_entity_poly.pdbx_seq_one_letter_code
_entity_poly.pdbx_strand_id
1 'polypeptide(L)'
;NLMGFAHYLEALDFQREIVKIHAVFGGKNPHPNWIVGGMPCAINIDESGAVGAVNMERLNLVQLIITRTADFINNVMIPDALAIGQFNKPWSEIGTGLSDKCVLSYGAFPDIANDFGEKSLLMPGGAVINGDFNNVLPVDLVDPQQVQEFVDHAWYRYPNDQVGRHPFDGITDPWYNPGDVKGSDTNIQQLNEQERYS
;
A
#
# COMPACT_ATOMS: atom_id res chain seq x y z
N ASN A 1 1.94 -16.48 23.23
CA ASN A 1 3.40 -16.22 23.07
C ASN A 1 4.11 -17.35 22.32
N LEU A 2 4.24 -18.58 22.84
CA LEU A 2 4.97 -19.65 22.10
C LEU A 2 4.35 -19.99 20.73
N MET A 3 3.02 -20.14 20.65
CA MET A 3 2.30 -20.37 19.38
C MET A 3 2.59 -19.27 18.35
N GLY A 4 2.38 -18.00 18.71
CA GLY A 4 2.66 -16.88 17.81
C GLY A 4 4.13 -16.74 17.43
N PHE A 5 5.08 -17.14 18.30
CA PHE A 5 6.50 -17.17 17.93
C PHE A 5 6.81 -18.28 16.90
N ALA A 6 6.18 -19.45 17.02
CA ALA A 6 6.29 -20.50 16.02
C ALA A 6 5.72 -20.03 14.67
N HIS A 7 4.51 -19.47 14.66
CA HIS A 7 3.89 -18.92 13.45
C HIS A 7 4.66 -17.74 12.86
N TYR A 8 5.34 -16.92 13.67
CA TYR A 8 6.26 -15.89 13.19
C TYR A 8 7.41 -16.48 12.36
N LEU A 9 8.03 -17.57 12.83
CA LEU A 9 9.08 -18.25 12.09
C LEU A 9 8.53 -18.92 10.81
N GLU A 10 7.36 -19.56 10.89
CA GLU A 10 6.68 -20.13 9.72
C GLU A 10 6.32 -19.06 8.68
N ALA A 11 5.88 -17.88 9.11
CA ALA A 11 5.56 -16.76 8.23
C ALA A 11 6.81 -16.21 7.53
N LEU A 12 7.93 -16.09 8.25
CA LEU A 12 9.21 -15.68 7.69
C LEU A 12 9.68 -16.66 6.60
N ASP A 13 9.47 -17.95 6.82
CA ASP A 13 9.72 -18.97 5.82
C ASP A 13 8.77 -18.85 4.62
N PHE A 14 7.47 -18.82 4.89
CA PHE A 14 6.44 -18.97 3.87
C PHE A 14 6.33 -17.77 2.93
N GLN A 15 6.58 -16.54 3.40
CA GLN A 15 6.40 -15.32 2.59
C GLN A 15 7.19 -15.31 1.27
N ARG A 16 8.33 -15.99 1.21
CA ARG A 16 9.14 -16.11 -0.02
C ARG A 16 8.43 -16.86 -1.14
N GLU A 17 7.50 -17.76 -0.79
CA GLU A 17 6.77 -18.58 -1.75
C GLU A 17 5.71 -17.75 -2.47
N ILE A 18 5.05 -16.83 -1.74
CA ILE A 18 3.99 -15.95 -2.25
C ILE A 18 4.50 -15.14 -3.45
N VAL A 19 5.71 -14.58 -3.31
CA VAL A 19 6.30 -13.70 -4.32
C VAL A 19 6.79 -14.43 -5.59
N LYS A 20 6.79 -15.77 -5.61
CA LYS A 20 7.09 -16.52 -6.85
C LYS A 20 6.05 -16.27 -7.95
N ILE A 21 4.82 -15.85 -7.60
CA ILE A 21 3.83 -15.38 -8.60
C ILE A 21 4.38 -14.16 -9.35
N HIS A 22 4.99 -13.20 -8.65
CA HIS A 22 5.65 -12.06 -9.29
C HIS A 22 6.84 -12.50 -10.15
N ALA A 23 7.56 -13.57 -9.78
CA ALA A 23 8.65 -14.08 -10.59
C ALA A 23 8.15 -14.70 -11.92
N VAL A 24 6.97 -15.34 -11.93
CA VAL A 24 6.36 -15.89 -13.16
C VAL A 24 5.96 -14.79 -14.14
N PHE A 25 5.25 -13.76 -13.67
CA PHE A 25 4.71 -12.71 -14.56
C PHE A 25 5.62 -11.50 -14.73
N GLY A 26 6.46 -11.21 -13.75
CA GLY A 26 7.33 -10.02 -13.69
C GLY A 26 8.82 -10.35 -13.68
N GLY A 27 9.21 -11.63 -13.73
CA GLY A 27 10.59 -12.10 -13.81
C GLY A 27 11.36 -12.15 -12.48
N LYS A 28 11.05 -11.27 -11.52
CA LYS A 28 11.72 -11.24 -10.20
C LYS A 28 10.89 -10.58 -9.11
N ASN A 29 11.29 -10.81 -7.86
CA ASN A 29 10.85 -10.08 -6.67
C ASN A 29 12.04 -9.94 -5.70
N PRO A 30 12.29 -8.76 -5.09
CA PRO A 30 11.60 -7.48 -5.28
C PRO A 30 11.79 -6.84 -6.67
N HIS A 31 10.99 -5.81 -6.97
CA HIS A 31 11.00 -5.04 -8.23
C HIS A 31 10.73 -5.86 -9.51
N PRO A 32 9.51 -6.39 -9.70
CA PRO A 32 9.11 -7.03 -10.96
C PRO A 32 9.09 -6.04 -12.13
N ASN A 33 9.11 -6.56 -13.36
CA ASN A 33 9.06 -5.76 -14.58
C ASN A 33 7.61 -5.50 -15.03
N TRP A 34 7.36 -4.32 -15.60
CA TRP A 34 6.09 -3.86 -16.17
C TRP A 34 6.37 -3.15 -17.50
N ILE A 35 5.35 -2.97 -18.36
CA ILE A 35 5.46 -2.19 -19.60
C ILE A 35 4.27 -1.25 -19.75
N VAL A 36 4.49 -0.08 -20.35
CA VAL A 36 3.37 0.75 -20.83
C VAL A 36 2.62 -0.07 -21.89
N GLY A 37 1.30 -0.24 -21.69
CA GLY A 37 0.44 -1.00 -22.58
C GLY A 37 0.12 -2.44 -22.14
N GLY A 38 0.66 -2.94 -21.01
CA GLY A 38 0.29 -4.25 -20.48
C GLY A 38 1.39 -4.92 -19.64
N MET A 39 1.67 -6.19 -19.92
CA MET A 39 2.69 -7.00 -19.25
C MET A 39 3.68 -7.61 -20.25
N PRO A 40 4.98 -7.75 -19.91
CA PRO A 40 5.98 -8.33 -20.82
C PRO A 40 5.92 -9.87 -20.91
N CYS A 41 5.15 -10.54 -20.07
CA CYS A 41 5.06 -11.99 -19.99
C CYS A 41 4.08 -12.56 -21.02
N ALA A 42 4.53 -12.70 -22.28
CA ALA A 42 3.75 -13.33 -23.33
C ALA A 42 3.27 -14.73 -22.93
N ILE A 43 2.06 -15.10 -23.35
CA ILE A 43 1.42 -16.39 -23.04
C ILE A 43 1.44 -17.27 -24.29
N ASN A 44 1.82 -18.53 -24.13
CA ASN A 44 1.70 -19.57 -25.15
C ASN A 44 1.45 -20.91 -24.46
N ILE A 45 0.27 -21.49 -24.70
CA ILE A 45 -0.20 -22.69 -23.98
C ILE A 45 0.05 -23.97 -24.77
N ASP A 46 -0.15 -23.94 -26.09
CA ASP A 46 -0.27 -25.16 -26.92
C ASP A 46 0.50 -25.08 -28.25
N GLU A 47 1.26 -24.02 -28.48
CA GLU A 47 2.06 -23.87 -29.71
C GLU A 47 3.53 -24.23 -29.47
N SER A 48 4.23 -24.56 -30.56
CA SER A 48 5.68 -24.75 -30.54
C SER A 48 6.36 -23.48 -30.01
N GLY A 49 7.32 -23.64 -29.09
CA GLY A 49 7.97 -22.51 -28.42
C GLY A 49 7.34 -22.08 -27.09
N ALA A 50 6.30 -22.77 -26.60
CA ALA A 50 5.69 -22.51 -25.27
C ALA A 50 6.69 -22.53 -24.10
N VAL A 51 7.84 -23.21 -24.24
CA VAL A 51 8.93 -23.20 -23.25
C VAL A 51 9.56 -21.81 -23.04
N GLY A 52 9.37 -20.88 -23.98
CA GLY A 52 9.85 -19.49 -23.91
C GLY A 52 8.80 -18.47 -23.42
N ALA A 53 7.65 -18.92 -22.94
CA ALA A 53 6.50 -18.08 -22.59
C ALA A 53 5.84 -18.54 -21.27
N VAL A 54 4.83 -17.80 -20.81
CA VAL A 54 3.91 -18.29 -19.78
C VAL A 54 3.07 -19.40 -20.39
N ASN A 55 3.32 -20.63 -19.94
CA ASN A 55 2.66 -21.85 -20.39
C ASN A 55 1.92 -22.53 -19.23
N MET A 56 1.30 -23.69 -19.49
CA MET A 56 0.49 -24.38 -18.49
C MET A 56 1.27 -24.79 -17.23
N GLU A 57 2.55 -25.16 -17.35
CA GLU A 57 3.36 -25.51 -16.18
C GLU A 57 3.65 -24.27 -15.31
N ARG A 58 3.88 -23.10 -15.91
CA ARG A 58 3.97 -21.82 -15.18
C ARG A 58 2.66 -21.46 -14.47
N LEU A 59 1.51 -21.66 -15.12
CA LEU A 59 0.20 -21.40 -14.52
C LEU A 59 -0.11 -22.39 -13.38
N ASN A 60 0.28 -23.67 -13.51
CA ASN A 60 0.16 -24.65 -12.43
C ASN A 60 0.97 -24.26 -11.20
N LEU A 61 2.18 -23.72 -11.38
CA LEU A 61 2.97 -23.16 -10.29
C LEU A 61 2.25 -22.00 -9.60
N VAL A 62 1.69 -21.06 -10.37
CA VAL A 62 0.91 -19.93 -9.83
C VAL A 62 -0.28 -20.44 -9.01
N GLN A 63 -1.07 -21.38 -9.54
CA GLN A 63 -2.22 -21.94 -8.84
C GLN A 63 -1.81 -22.61 -7.52
N LEU A 64 -0.73 -23.39 -7.52
CA LEU A 64 -0.21 -24.02 -6.30
C LEU A 64 0.14 -22.98 -5.23
N ILE A 65 0.78 -21.88 -5.64
CA ILE A 65 1.15 -20.80 -4.70
C ILE A 65 -0.10 -20.09 -4.18
N ILE A 66 -1.10 -19.83 -5.03
CA ILE A 66 -2.38 -19.22 -4.61
C ILE A 66 -3.05 -20.06 -3.54
N THR A 67 -3.19 -21.38 -3.78
CA THR A 67 -3.83 -22.30 -2.82
C THR A 67 -3.09 -22.30 -1.48
N ARG A 68 -1.76 -22.49 -1.51
CA ARG A 68 -0.96 -22.49 -0.27
C ARG A 68 -1.02 -21.14 0.46
N THR A 69 -1.10 -20.04 -0.28
CA THR A 69 -1.19 -18.70 0.30
C THR A 69 -2.49 -18.50 1.04
N ALA A 70 -3.62 -18.89 0.43
CA ALA A 70 -4.91 -18.87 1.08
C ALA A 70 -4.95 -19.77 2.31
N ASP A 71 -4.40 -20.99 2.22
CA ASP A 71 -4.35 -21.93 3.34
C ASP A 71 -3.57 -21.35 4.52
N PHE A 72 -2.39 -20.76 4.27
CA PHE A 72 -1.57 -20.15 5.31
C PHE A 72 -2.27 -18.95 5.95
N ILE A 73 -2.82 -18.03 5.15
CA ILE A 73 -3.51 -16.84 5.67
C ILE A 73 -4.72 -17.25 6.51
N ASN A 74 -5.56 -18.16 6.01
CA ASN A 74 -6.82 -18.52 6.67
C ASN A 74 -6.62 -19.36 7.93
N ASN A 75 -5.57 -20.20 7.99
CA ASN A 75 -5.39 -21.15 9.09
C ASN A 75 -4.27 -20.76 10.08
N VAL A 76 -3.43 -19.79 9.74
CA VAL A 76 -2.35 -19.29 10.63
C VAL A 76 -2.57 -17.81 10.96
N MET A 77 -2.56 -16.94 9.94
CA MET A 77 -2.60 -15.49 10.15
C MET A 77 -3.92 -15.01 10.77
N ILE A 78 -5.07 -15.47 10.24
CA ILE A 78 -6.39 -15.03 10.72
C ILE A 78 -6.66 -15.50 12.17
N PRO A 79 -6.45 -16.78 12.54
CA PRO A 79 -6.61 -17.21 13.93
C PRO A 79 -5.69 -16.48 14.90
N ASP A 80 -4.44 -16.20 14.50
CA ASP A 80 -3.50 -15.44 15.32
C ASP A 80 -3.97 -13.99 15.55
N ALA A 81 -4.43 -13.32 14.50
CA ALA A 81 -4.99 -11.96 14.61
C ALA A 81 -6.21 -11.93 15.54
N LEU A 82 -7.12 -12.90 15.41
CA LEU A 82 -8.27 -13.05 16.29
C LEU A 82 -7.84 -13.30 17.74
N ALA A 83 -6.86 -14.17 17.97
CA ALA A 83 -6.32 -14.44 19.30
C ALA A 83 -5.69 -13.18 19.91
N ILE A 84 -4.89 -12.42 19.14
CA ILE A 84 -4.35 -11.12 19.57
C ILE A 84 -5.49 -10.20 20.01
N GLY A 85 -6.56 -10.10 19.22
CA GLY A 85 -7.75 -9.33 19.57
C GLY A 85 -8.43 -9.81 20.86
N GLN A 86 -8.56 -11.12 21.08
CA GLN A 86 -9.17 -11.69 22.29
C GLN A 86 -8.36 -11.36 23.56
N PHE A 87 -7.03 -11.36 23.48
CA PHE A 87 -6.16 -11.10 24.63
C PHE A 87 -5.80 -9.63 24.83
N ASN A 88 -6.04 -8.78 23.84
CA ASN A 88 -5.70 -7.35 23.87
C ASN A 88 -6.93 -6.46 23.66
N LYS A 89 -8.12 -6.89 24.09
CA LYS A 89 -9.37 -6.15 23.92
C LYS A 89 -9.31 -4.65 24.27
N PRO A 90 -8.63 -4.20 25.35
CA PRO A 90 -8.53 -2.77 25.64
C PRO A 90 -7.88 -1.95 24.51
N TRP A 91 -7.07 -2.56 23.64
CA TRP A 91 -6.51 -1.88 22.47
C TRP A 91 -7.56 -1.50 21.43
N SER A 92 -8.80 -2.02 21.50
CA SER A 92 -9.88 -1.54 20.64
C SER A 92 -10.29 -0.08 20.92
N GLU A 93 -9.88 0.45 22.07
CA GLU A 93 -10.17 1.84 22.49
C GLU A 93 -8.92 2.73 22.46
N ILE A 94 -7.77 2.19 22.08
CA ILE A 94 -6.48 2.88 22.07
C ILE A 94 -6.07 3.12 20.62
N GLY A 95 -5.66 4.35 20.30
CA GLY A 95 -5.07 4.66 18.98
C GLY A 95 -6.07 4.97 17.87
N THR A 96 -7.34 5.26 18.21
CA THR A 96 -8.38 5.65 17.24
C THR A 96 -7.91 6.74 16.25
N GLY A 97 -7.30 7.80 16.76
CA GLY A 97 -6.75 8.88 15.94
C GLY A 97 -7.80 9.51 15.01
N LEU A 98 -7.60 9.34 13.71
CA LEU A 98 -8.50 9.83 12.65
C LEU A 98 -9.48 8.77 12.13
N SER A 99 -9.37 7.50 12.54
CA SER A 99 -10.15 6.40 11.93
C SER A 99 -11.66 6.51 12.17
N ASP A 100 -12.10 7.26 13.18
CA ASP A 100 -13.49 7.60 13.49
C ASP A 100 -13.95 8.95 12.92
N LYS A 101 -13.06 9.65 12.18
CA LYS A 101 -13.26 11.02 11.68
C LYS A 101 -13.11 11.12 10.18
N CYS A 102 -11.91 10.80 9.68
CA CYS A 102 -11.55 10.96 8.27
C CYS A 102 -10.81 9.73 7.76
N VAL A 103 -11.36 9.07 6.74
CA VAL A 103 -10.76 7.92 6.08
C VAL A 103 -10.87 8.05 4.56
N LEU A 104 -9.92 7.46 3.83
CA LEU A 104 -9.81 7.63 2.38
C LEU A 104 -9.43 6.30 1.70
N SER A 105 -10.10 5.97 0.61
CA SER A 105 -9.73 4.92 -0.34
C SER A 105 -9.91 5.47 -1.77
N TYR A 106 -8.98 5.20 -2.68
CA TYR A 106 -9.19 5.48 -4.11
C TYR A 106 -9.94 4.36 -4.82
N GLY A 107 -10.03 3.19 -4.19
CA GLY A 107 -10.46 1.95 -4.82
C GLY A 107 -9.36 1.32 -5.69
N ALA A 108 -9.52 0.04 -5.96
CA ALA A 108 -8.51 -0.76 -6.65
C ALA A 108 -9.13 -2.01 -7.31
N PHE A 109 -8.29 -2.76 -8.04
CA PHE A 109 -8.65 -4.01 -8.72
C PHE A 109 -9.81 -3.83 -9.72
N PRO A 110 -9.62 -3.07 -10.81
CA PRO A 110 -10.62 -2.96 -11.88
C PRO A 110 -10.84 -4.33 -12.55
N ASP A 111 -12.07 -4.82 -12.52
CA ASP A 111 -12.48 -6.07 -13.16
C ASP A 111 -12.80 -5.87 -14.65
N ILE A 112 -13.27 -4.67 -15.01
CA ILE A 112 -13.45 -4.25 -16.40
C ILE A 112 -12.16 -3.55 -16.84
N ALA A 113 -11.45 -4.15 -17.81
CA ALA A 113 -10.16 -3.66 -18.25
C ALA A 113 -10.21 -2.20 -18.74
N ASN A 114 -9.36 -1.35 -18.15
CA ASN A 114 -9.23 0.09 -18.40
C ASN A 114 -10.42 0.96 -17.94
N ASP A 115 -11.40 0.38 -17.24
CA ASP A 115 -12.45 1.13 -16.55
C ASP A 115 -12.09 1.24 -15.06
N PHE A 116 -11.89 2.47 -14.59
CA PHE A 116 -11.56 2.79 -13.20
C PHE A 116 -12.76 3.39 -12.44
N GLY A 117 -13.97 3.25 -12.97
CA GLY A 117 -15.20 3.68 -12.32
C GLY A 117 -15.68 2.72 -11.23
N GLU A 118 -16.63 3.19 -10.43
CA GLU A 118 -17.20 2.47 -9.27
C GLU A 118 -17.71 1.06 -9.59
N LYS A 119 -18.25 0.84 -10.78
CA LYS A 119 -18.78 -0.48 -11.19
C LYS A 119 -17.70 -1.52 -11.51
N SER A 120 -16.48 -1.07 -11.78
CA SER A 120 -15.36 -1.92 -12.18
C SER A 120 -14.48 -2.29 -10.98
N LEU A 121 -14.31 -1.38 -10.03
CA LEU A 121 -13.40 -1.56 -8.90
C LEU A 121 -13.95 -2.59 -7.89
N LEU A 122 -13.27 -3.73 -7.76
CA LEU A 122 -13.62 -4.76 -6.77
C LEU A 122 -13.30 -4.32 -5.33
N MET A 123 -12.35 -3.39 -5.16
CA MET A 123 -12.12 -2.70 -3.90
C MET A 123 -12.73 -1.29 -3.98
N PRO A 124 -13.70 -0.93 -3.12
CA PRO A 124 -14.37 0.37 -3.18
C PRO A 124 -13.46 1.57 -2.91
N GLY A 125 -13.75 2.68 -3.59
CA GLY A 125 -13.19 4.00 -3.32
C GLY A 125 -14.19 4.92 -2.59
N GLY A 126 -13.69 6.03 -2.05
CA GLY A 126 -14.46 7.06 -1.36
C GLY A 126 -13.70 7.71 -0.21
N ALA A 127 -14.20 8.85 0.23
CA ALA A 127 -13.72 9.58 1.40
C ALA A 127 -14.85 9.79 2.42
N VAL A 128 -14.53 9.64 3.70
CA VAL A 128 -15.39 10.08 4.80
C VAL A 128 -14.65 11.21 5.50
N ILE A 129 -15.39 12.26 5.87
CA ILE A 129 -14.89 13.39 6.66
C ILE A 129 -15.87 13.70 7.78
N ASN A 130 -15.40 14.39 8.82
CA ASN A 130 -16.21 14.82 9.97
C ASN A 130 -16.93 13.68 10.72
N GLY A 131 -16.48 12.44 10.56
CA GLY A 131 -17.08 11.26 11.18
C GLY A 131 -18.44 10.85 10.59
N ASP A 132 -18.85 11.41 9.44
CA ASP A 132 -20.13 11.08 8.83
C ASP A 132 -20.02 9.88 7.88
N PHE A 133 -20.01 8.68 8.46
CA PHE A 133 -19.98 7.43 7.70
C PHE A 133 -21.26 7.14 6.91
N ASN A 134 -22.31 7.96 7.04
CA ASN A 134 -23.50 7.86 6.20
C ASN A 134 -23.32 8.56 4.85
N ASN A 135 -22.28 9.38 4.71
CA ASN A 135 -22.00 10.16 3.51
C ASN A 135 -20.58 9.88 3.01
N VAL A 136 -20.44 8.82 2.21
CA VAL A 136 -19.19 8.52 1.51
C VAL A 136 -19.10 9.43 0.28
N LEU A 137 -18.13 10.33 0.29
CA LEU A 137 -17.87 11.28 -0.79
C LEU A 137 -17.09 10.59 -1.92
N PRO A 138 -17.44 10.85 -3.20
CA PRO A 138 -16.62 10.43 -4.32
C PRO A 138 -15.28 11.19 -4.32
N VAL A 139 -14.23 10.54 -4.81
CA VAL A 139 -12.89 11.13 -4.94
C VAL A 139 -12.56 11.32 -6.40
N ASP A 140 -12.11 12.52 -6.77
CA ASP A 140 -11.60 12.86 -8.09
C ASP A 140 -10.14 13.31 -7.97
N LEU A 141 -9.24 12.52 -8.55
CA LEU A 141 -7.80 12.75 -8.51
C LEU A 141 -7.32 13.84 -9.49
N VAL A 142 -8.22 14.43 -10.27
CA VAL A 142 -7.91 15.53 -11.19
C VAL A 142 -8.34 16.88 -10.61
N ASP A 143 -9.30 16.88 -9.69
CA ASP A 143 -9.79 18.10 -9.05
C ASP A 143 -8.70 18.72 -8.15
N PRO A 144 -8.18 19.92 -8.50
CA PRO A 144 -7.11 20.54 -7.73
C PRO A 144 -7.52 20.98 -6.32
N GLN A 145 -8.82 20.95 -5.99
CA GLN A 145 -9.33 21.26 -4.65
C GLN A 145 -9.38 20.04 -3.72
N GLN A 146 -9.11 18.83 -4.22
CA GLN A 146 -9.16 17.61 -3.42
C GLN A 146 -7.78 17.21 -2.87
N VAL A 147 -7.01 16.41 -3.62
CA VAL A 147 -5.72 15.93 -3.14
C VAL A 147 -4.68 17.05 -3.20
N GLN A 148 -4.14 17.43 -2.05
CA GLN A 148 -3.12 18.47 -1.95
C GLN A 148 -2.02 18.05 -0.97
N GLU A 149 -0.79 18.47 -1.26
CA GLU A 149 0.38 18.28 -0.40
C GLU A 149 0.83 19.64 0.15
N PHE A 150 1.16 19.68 1.45
CA PHE A 150 1.68 20.84 2.17
C PHE A 150 3.12 20.55 2.62
N VAL A 151 3.95 21.60 2.74
CA VAL A 151 5.39 21.46 3.06
C VAL A 151 5.90 22.47 4.10
N ASP A 152 5.02 23.22 4.75
CA ASP A 152 5.35 24.14 5.85
C ASP A 152 6.07 23.44 7.01
N HIS A 153 5.68 22.18 7.29
CA HIS A 153 6.30 21.32 8.29
C HIS A 153 7.21 20.22 7.70
N ALA A 154 7.57 20.31 6.42
CA ALA A 154 8.43 19.35 5.74
C ALA A 154 9.69 20.00 5.13
N TRP A 155 10.72 19.20 4.88
CA TRP A 155 12.01 19.61 4.32
C TRP A 155 11.95 19.77 2.80
N TYR A 156 11.05 20.64 2.34
CA TYR A 156 10.90 21.01 0.94
C TYR A 156 10.65 22.52 0.78
N ARG A 157 10.92 23.02 -0.42
CA ARG A 157 10.69 24.43 -0.78
C ARG A 157 9.46 24.55 -1.67
N TYR A 158 8.46 25.30 -1.21
CA TYR A 158 7.38 25.84 -2.03
C TYR A 158 7.54 27.36 -2.18
N PRO A 159 7.01 27.96 -3.27
CA PRO A 159 6.94 29.41 -3.40
C PRO A 159 6.13 30.09 -2.28
N ASN A 160 5.07 29.42 -1.81
CA ASN A 160 4.31 29.74 -0.61
C ASN A 160 4.01 28.42 0.09
N ASP A 161 4.57 28.22 1.29
CA ASP A 161 4.42 26.98 2.05
C ASP A 161 3.11 26.89 2.85
N GLN A 162 2.36 27.99 2.94
CA GLN A 162 1.06 28.08 3.63
C GLN A 162 -0.12 27.54 2.81
N VAL A 163 0.12 27.06 1.59
CA VAL A 163 -0.91 26.55 0.69
C VAL A 163 -0.54 25.17 0.15
N GLY A 164 -1.55 24.32 0.02
CA GLY A 164 -1.41 23.00 -0.55
C GLY A 164 -1.28 23.08 -2.07
N ARG A 165 -0.59 22.09 -2.67
CA ARG A 165 -0.50 21.95 -4.13
C ARG A 165 -1.04 20.60 -4.55
N HIS A 166 -1.84 20.59 -5.59
CA HIS A 166 -2.24 19.37 -6.26
C HIS A 166 -1.02 18.72 -6.95
N PRO A 167 -0.90 17.37 -7.03
CA PRO A 167 0.29 16.72 -7.60
C PRO A 167 0.67 17.16 -9.03
N PHE A 168 -0.29 17.55 -9.87
CA PHE A 168 0.01 18.11 -11.20
C PHE A 168 0.78 19.44 -11.13
N ASP A 169 0.64 20.19 -10.04
CA ASP A 169 1.40 21.43 -9.73
C ASP A 169 2.49 21.19 -8.68
N GLY A 170 2.80 19.92 -8.38
CA GLY A 170 3.70 19.49 -7.31
C GLY A 170 5.14 19.97 -7.53
N ILE A 171 5.83 20.21 -6.41
CA ILE A 171 7.24 20.63 -6.41
C ILE A 171 8.00 19.71 -5.45
N THR A 172 9.06 19.08 -5.93
CA THR A 172 9.98 18.32 -5.08
C THR A 172 11.35 18.99 -5.12
N ASP A 173 11.54 19.98 -4.26
CA ASP A 173 12.81 20.69 -4.06
C ASP A 173 13.28 20.49 -2.62
N PRO A 174 14.11 19.45 -2.36
CA PRO A 174 14.53 19.07 -1.01
C PRO A 174 15.30 20.18 -0.29
N TRP A 175 14.94 20.41 0.96
CA TRP A 175 15.58 21.41 1.81
C TRP A 175 15.62 20.92 3.25
N TYR A 176 16.68 20.17 3.56
CA TYR A 176 16.99 19.79 4.93
C TYR A 176 17.23 21.05 5.76
N ASN A 177 16.24 21.39 6.57
CA ASN A 177 16.26 22.54 7.46
C ASN A 177 15.45 22.20 8.71
N PRO A 178 16.06 21.49 9.67
CA PRO A 178 15.36 21.08 10.88
C PRO A 178 15.08 22.24 11.85
N GLY A 179 15.55 23.46 11.55
CA GLY A 179 15.30 24.64 12.36
C GLY A 179 16.01 24.62 13.70
N ASP A 180 15.37 25.20 14.72
CA ASP A 180 15.87 25.29 16.09
C ASP A 180 15.67 23.98 16.88
N VAL A 181 16.34 22.92 16.44
CA VAL A 181 16.33 21.64 17.16
C VAL A 181 17.14 21.71 18.44
N LYS A 182 16.75 20.91 19.43
CA LYS A 182 17.68 20.60 20.53
C LYS A 182 18.81 19.75 19.99
N GLY A 183 20.04 20.25 20.04
CA GLY A 183 21.23 19.58 19.50
C GLY A 183 21.80 20.35 18.31
N SER A 184 22.00 19.67 17.18
CA SER A 184 22.35 20.29 15.90
C SER A 184 21.65 19.58 14.75
N ASP A 185 21.70 20.17 13.56
CA ASP A 185 21.19 19.60 12.31
C ASP A 185 21.72 18.19 12.03
N THR A 186 22.96 17.88 12.39
CA THR A 186 23.54 16.53 12.23
C THR A 186 23.50 15.69 13.51
N ASN A 187 22.90 16.18 14.60
CA ASN A 187 22.82 15.49 15.88
C ASN A 187 21.57 15.91 16.66
N ILE A 188 20.40 15.67 16.04
CA ILE A 188 19.09 16.04 16.59
C ILE A 188 18.83 15.21 17.85
N GLN A 189 18.60 15.88 18.97
CA GLN A 189 18.14 15.26 20.22
C GLN A 189 16.62 15.36 20.34
N GLN A 190 16.05 16.49 19.91
CA GLN A 190 14.59 16.70 19.81
C GLN A 190 14.32 17.56 18.58
N LEU A 191 13.38 17.11 17.75
CA LEU A 191 12.84 17.91 16.64
C LEU A 191 12.10 19.13 17.19
N ASN A 192 11.97 20.17 16.37
CA ASN A 192 11.09 21.30 16.62
C ASN A 192 9.84 21.14 15.74
N GLU A 193 8.77 20.55 16.26
CA GLU A 193 7.55 20.31 15.47
C GLU A 193 6.76 21.59 15.17
N GLN A 194 7.12 22.73 15.76
CA GLN A 194 6.60 24.04 15.39
C GLN A 194 7.21 24.56 14.06
N GLU A 195 8.24 23.91 13.55
CA GLU A 195 8.90 24.19 12.26
C GLU A 195 8.93 22.93 11.38
N ARG A 196 9.86 22.83 10.45
CA ARG A 196 10.01 21.68 9.54
C ARG A 196 10.66 20.50 10.25
N TYR A 197 9.98 19.35 10.26
CA TYR A 197 10.43 18.20 11.04
C TYR A 197 10.42 16.85 10.29
N SER A 198 10.07 16.82 8.99
CA SER A 198 10.05 15.59 8.18
C SER A 198 10.42 15.79 6.72
#